data_AF-A0A179HK07-F1
#
_entry.id   AF-A0A179HK07-F1
#
_cell.length_a   1.000
_cell.length_b   1.000
_cell.length_c   1.000
_cell.angle_alpha   90.00
_cell.angle_beta   90.00
_cell.angle_gamma   90.00
#
_symmetry.space_group_name_H-M   'P 1'
#
loop_
_entity.id
_entity.type
_entity.pdbx_description
1 polymer ?
#
loop_
_entity_poly.entity_id
_entity_poly.type
_entity_poly.pdbx_seq_one_letter_code
_entity_poly.pdbx_strand_id
1 'polypeptide(L)'
;MKMLSILTFCALRAVTCHASHASRNDDDVRDRREFGSVVDGIQAKILKTLDDREEILHSRGVEARCTSKNVVFRREYGALTEAERLDYVNAVKCLQGLSARTPESVATGAKSRFDDFIVTHVQQTLTIHFTGNFQPWHRWFVYVYERALRDECGYKGYQPYWDWPKYSSAPQDSPIFNGDRYSLGGNGDFVPHDGPIAKSPNGLPLPGLGMQLPPGLGGGYVTTGPFANMTINLGPRNSVAYNSRRIRRDVGPTLTIRYANYTTVLDMLRKSNIDDFRYLSEGTPYSIEIGPHIAAHAAIGGDPAGDLFISPGDPAFYTHHGMMDRMWTLWQAIDPATRRDDLGRGEYSHTTWANTPPSKETNLSDILDLGYAGESIQIADVMDTLSGPFCYFYL
;
A
#
# COMPACT_ATOMS: atom_id res chain seq x y z
N MET A 1 8.76 -22.73 75.42
CA MET A 1 7.82 -22.83 74.27
C MET A 1 8.30 -21.85 73.21
N LYS A 2 9.18 -22.26 72.29
CA LYS A 2 8.88 -22.71 70.92
C LYS A 2 7.96 -21.76 70.14
N MET A 3 8.54 -21.00 69.21
CA MET A 3 8.10 -20.97 67.80
C MET A 3 9.21 -20.39 66.92
N LEU A 4 9.91 -21.27 66.21
CA LEU A 4 10.75 -20.95 65.06
C LEU A 4 9.82 -20.74 63.87
N SER A 5 9.88 -19.60 63.19
CA SER A 5 9.32 -19.44 61.85
C SER A 5 10.47 -19.42 60.84
N ILE A 6 10.48 -20.45 59.99
CA ILE A 6 11.42 -20.63 58.89
C ILE A 6 10.95 -19.75 57.73
N LEU A 7 11.72 -18.71 57.39
CA LEU A 7 11.55 -17.92 56.19
C LEU A 7 12.31 -18.59 55.04
N THR A 8 11.58 -19.29 54.18
CA THR A 8 12.11 -19.85 52.93
C THR A 8 12.24 -18.74 51.90
N PHE A 9 13.47 -18.35 51.57
CA PHE A 9 13.75 -17.47 50.43
C PHE A 9 13.55 -18.26 49.13
N CYS A 10 12.45 -17.99 48.41
CA CYS A 10 12.35 -18.34 46.99
C CYS A 10 13.14 -17.31 46.18
N ALA A 11 14.29 -17.72 45.65
CA ALA A 11 14.99 -16.95 44.64
C ALA A 11 14.20 -16.99 43.32
N LEU A 12 13.47 -15.92 42.99
CA LEU A 12 13.04 -15.69 41.62
C LEU A 12 14.28 -15.46 40.76
N ARG A 13 14.65 -16.44 39.93
CA ARG A 13 15.54 -16.20 38.79
C ARG A 13 14.82 -15.26 37.83
N ALA A 14 15.31 -14.04 37.69
CA ALA A 14 15.00 -13.20 36.56
C ALA A 14 15.48 -13.91 35.29
N VAL A 15 14.54 -14.42 34.49
CA VAL A 15 14.83 -14.80 33.10
C VAL A 15 15.03 -13.48 32.34
N THR A 16 16.28 -13.20 31.99
CA THR A 16 16.66 -12.03 31.21
C THR A 16 16.06 -12.12 29.81
N CYS A 17 15.21 -11.15 29.46
CA CYS A 17 14.60 -10.98 28.15
C CYS A 17 15.63 -10.42 27.13
N HIS A 18 16.80 -11.05 27.01
CA HIS A 18 17.85 -10.64 26.07
C HIS A 18 17.96 -11.57 24.84
N ALA A 19 17.41 -12.79 24.92
CA ALA A 19 17.48 -13.75 23.82
C ALA A 19 16.46 -13.48 22.68
N SER A 20 15.33 -12.84 22.96
CA SER A 20 14.24 -12.65 21.99
C SER A 20 14.45 -11.50 21.01
N HIS A 21 15.24 -10.48 21.38
CA HIS A 21 15.60 -9.39 20.47
C HIS A 21 16.74 -9.77 19.51
N ALA A 22 17.73 -10.54 19.98
CA ALA A 22 18.83 -10.99 19.14
C ALA A 22 18.35 -11.95 18.03
N SER A 23 17.50 -12.94 18.36
CA SER A 23 17.03 -13.91 17.35
C SER A 23 16.16 -13.27 16.26
N ARG A 24 15.30 -12.30 16.63
CA ARG A 24 14.45 -11.59 15.66
C ARG A 24 15.27 -10.73 14.69
N ASN A 25 16.38 -10.16 15.15
CA ASN A 25 17.26 -9.37 14.30
C ASN A 25 18.06 -10.26 13.33
N ASP A 26 18.49 -11.44 13.78
CA ASP A 26 19.18 -12.42 12.92
C ASP A 26 18.25 -13.00 11.84
N ASP A 27 16.97 -13.25 12.19
CA ASP A 27 15.94 -13.68 11.24
C ASP A 27 15.67 -12.61 10.16
N ASP A 28 15.49 -11.35 10.54
CA ASP A 28 15.24 -10.26 9.56
C ASP A 28 16.43 -10.05 8.61
N VAL A 29 17.68 -10.15 9.09
CA VAL A 29 18.88 -10.04 8.24
C VAL A 29 19.01 -11.21 7.26
N ARG A 30 18.67 -12.43 7.69
CA ARG A 30 18.63 -13.59 6.79
C ARG A 30 17.53 -13.42 5.75
N ASP A 31 16.32 -13.09 6.19
CA ASP A 31 15.15 -12.98 5.33
C ASP A 31 15.31 -11.83 4.33
N ARG A 32 15.97 -10.72 4.71
CA ARG A 32 16.36 -9.63 3.81
C ARG A 32 17.29 -10.11 2.69
N ARG A 33 18.29 -10.93 3.01
CA ARG A 33 19.22 -11.47 2.00
C ARG A 33 18.51 -12.42 1.05
N GLU A 34 17.64 -13.27 1.57
CA GLU A 34 16.85 -14.18 0.75
C GLU A 34 15.87 -13.41 -0.15
N PHE A 35 15.17 -12.41 0.40
CA PHE A 35 14.28 -11.54 -0.36
C PHE A 35 15.02 -10.87 -1.53
N GLY A 36 16.20 -10.30 -1.27
CA GLY A 36 17.05 -9.72 -2.32
C GLY A 36 17.41 -10.73 -3.41
N SER A 37 17.88 -11.92 -3.02
CA SER A 37 18.22 -13.00 -3.97
C SER A 37 17.02 -13.44 -4.84
N VAL A 38 15.82 -13.53 -4.26
CA VAL A 38 14.59 -13.84 -5.00
C VAL A 38 14.27 -12.73 -6.00
N VAL A 39 14.34 -11.47 -5.60
CA VAL A 39 14.07 -10.31 -6.48
C VAL A 39 15.07 -10.24 -7.62
N ASP A 40 16.37 -10.38 -7.35
CA ASP A 40 17.43 -10.39 -8.37
C ASP A 40 17.20 -11.51 -9.40
N GLY A 41 16.84 -12.71 -8.91
CA GLY A 41 16.50 -13.86 -9.75
C GLY A 41 15.26 -13.64 -10.62
N ILE A 42 14.25 -12.92 -10.13
CA ILE A 42 13.06 -12.54 -10.92
C ILE A 42 13.45 -11.52 -12.00
N GLN A 43 14.18 -10.46 -11.65
CA GLN A 43 14.56 -9.40 -12.58
C GLN A 43 15.35 -9.93 -13.79
N ALA A 44 16.32 -10.82 -13.53
CA ALA A 44 17.10 -11.46 -14.60
C ALA A 44 16.20 -12.26 -15.58
N LYS A 45 15.14 -12.92 -15.07
CA LYS A 45 14.19 -13.66 -15.90
C LYS A 45 13.27 -12.75 -16.71
N ILE A 46 12.86 -11.61 -16.15
CA ILE A 46 11.93 -10.68 -16.81
C ILE A 46 12.52 -10.09 -18.09
N LEU A 47 13.76 -9.63 -18.06
CA LEU A 47 14.41 -9.07 -19.26
C LEU A 47 14.49 -10.11 -20.38
N LYS A 48 14.92 -11.33 -20.05
CA LYS A 48 14.93 -12.45 -20.99
C LYS A 48 13.53 -12.77 -21.53
N THR A 49 12.51 -12.73 -20.67
CA THR A 49 11.11 -13.01 -21.08
C THR A 49 10.61 -11.97 -22.07
N LEU A 50 11.00 -10.70 -21.91
CA LEU A 50 10.65 -9.64 -22.86
C LEU A 50 11.32 -9.85 -24.21
N ASP A 51 12.62 -10.21 -24.23
CA ASP A 51 13.35 -10.51 -25.46
C ASP A 51 12.73 -11.71 -26.20
N ASP A 52 12.47 -12.82 -25.48
CA ASP A 52 11.85 -14.02 -26.05
C ASP A 52 10.44 -13.70 -26.62
N ARG A 53 9.66 -12.85 -25.92
CA ARG A 53 8.32 -12.43 -26.37
C ARG A 53 8.39 -11.53 -27.60
N GLU A 54 9.35 -10.61 -27.66
CA GLU A 54 9.57 -9.73 -28.81
C GLU A 54 9.89 -10.56 -30.06
N GLU A 55 10.77 -11.57 -29.95
CA GLU A 55 11.11 -12.47 -31.05
C GLU A 55 9.87 -13.26 -31.56
N ILE A 56 9.06 -13.80 -30.64
CA ILE A 56 7.83 -14.51 -30.99
C ILE A 56 6.84 -13.58 -31.71
N LEU A 57 6.63 -12.36 -31.21
CA LEU A 57 5.72 -11.41 -31.84
C LEU A 57 6.22 -10.97 -33.22
N HIS A 58 7.52 -10.70 -33.34
CA HIS A 58 8.16 -10.35 -34.61
C HIS A 58 8.01 -11.46 -35.66
N SER A 59 8.19 -12.74 -35.26
CA SER A 59 7.97 -13.89 -36.15
C SER A 59 6.53 -14.00 -36.69
N ARG A 60 5.56 -13.38 -36.01
CA ARG A 60 4.15 -13.30 -36.40
C ARG A 60 3.78 -12.00 -37.11
N GLY A 61 4.76 -11.13 -37.39
CA GLY A 61 4.52 -9.81 -37.99
C GLY A 61 3.83 -8.81 -37.05
N VAL A 62 3.95 -9.00 -35.73
CA VAL A 62 3.37 -8.12 -34.71
C VAL A 62 4.49 -7.41 -33.96
N GLU A 63 4.38 -6.09 -33.80
CA GLU A 63 5.35 -5.31 -33.02
C GLU A 63 5.06 -5.43 -31.51
N ALA A 64 6.10 -5.67 -30.71
CA ALA A 64 5.98 -5.72 -29.26
C ALA A 64 5.88 -4.30 -28.67
N ARG A 65 4.78 -4.01 -27.96
CA ARG A 65 4.61 -2.72 -27.26
C ARG A 65 5.57 -2.55 -26.08
N CYS A 66 5.82 -3.65 -25.36
CA CYS A 66 6.75 -3.68 -24.23
C CYS A 66 7.93 -4.61 -24.55
N THR A 67 9.14 -4.08 -24.37
CA THR A 67 10.42 -4.69 -24.74
C THR A 67 11.45 -4.46 -23.63
N SER A 68 12.56 -5.19 -23.65
CA SER A 68 13.68 -4.97 -22.73
C SER A 68 14.29 -3.56 -22.86
N LYS A 69 14.07 -2.87 -23.99
CA LYS A 69 14.60 -1.53 -24.28
C LYS A 69 13.75 -0.39 -23.73
N ASN A 70 12.45 -0.61 -23.53
CA ASN A 70 11.52 0.44 -23.09
C ASN A 70 10.79 0.12 -21.78
N VAL A 71 10.98 -1.08 -21.22
CA VAL A 71 10.46 -1.40 -19.89
C VAL A 71 11.01 -0.44 -18.85
N VAL A 72 10.10 0.09 -18.04
CA VAL A 72 10.43 1.01 -16.97
C VAL A 72 10.54 0.25 -15.66
N PHE A 73 11.56 0.55 -14.87
CA PHE A 73 11.63 0.03 -13.51
C PHE A 73 11.20 1.08 -12.50
N ARG A 74 10.06 0.85 -11.82
CA ARG A 74 9.61 1.65 -10.68
C ARG A 74 10.56 1.42 -9.50
N ARG A 75 10.92 2.50 -8.81
CA ARG A 75 12.00 2.53 -7.80
C ARG A 75 11.48 2.91 -6.43
N GLU A 76 12.19 2.43 -5.40
CA GLU A 76 11.96 2.83 -4.02
C GLU A 76 12.13 4.35 -3.88
N TYR A 77 11.23 5.02 -3.15
CA TYR A 77 11.22 6.48 -3.02
C TYR A 77 12.57 7.06 -2.57
N GLY A 78 13.20 6.44 -1.57
CA GLY A 78 14.53 6.78 -1.06
C GLY A 78 15.70 6.45 -1.99
N ALA A 79 15.49 5.65 -3.03
CA ALA A 79 16.48 5.40 -4.07
C ALA A 79 16.46 6.47 -5.19
N LEU A 80 15.41 7.29 -5.24
CA LEU A 80 15.34 8.45 -6.12
C LEU A 80 16.28 9.56 -5.64
N THR A 81 16.90 10.25 -6.59
CA THR A 81 17.65 11.48 -6.32
C THR A 81 16.74 12.56 -5.74
N GLU A 82 17.33 13.56 -5.08
CA GLU A 82 16.57 14.71 -4.58
C GLU A 82 15.78 15.44 -5.68
N ALA A 83 16.35 15.54 -6.88
CA ALA A 83 15.68 16.15 -8.03
C ALA A 83 14.47 15.33 -8.50
N GLU A 84 14.60 14.00 -8.58
CA GLU A 84 13.48 13.12 -8.93
C GLU A 84 12.36 13.16 -7.88
N ARG A 85 12.71 13.16 -6.58
CA ARG A 85 11.73 13.32 -5.49
C ARG A 85 11.04 14.68 -5.55
N LEU A 86 11.78 15.75 -5.81
CA LEU A 86 11.21 17.09 -5.98
C LEU A 86 10.24 17.14 -7.17
N ASP A 87 10.58 16.51 -8.28
CA ASP A 87 9.71 16.43 -9.47
C ASP A 87 8.38 15.72 -9.14
N TYR A 88 8.44 14.58 -8.43
CA TYR A 88 7.24 13.89 -7.97
C TYR A 88 6.39 14.76 -7.04
N VAL A 89 7.00 15.38 -6.02
CA VAL A 89 6.32 16.30 -5.08
C VAL A 89 5.62 17.44 -5.81
N ASN A 90 6.30 18.06 -6.78
CA ASN A 90 5.74 19.15 -7.57
C ASN A 90 4.56 18.69 -8.43
N ALA A 91 4.64 17.49 -9.02
CA ALA A 91 3.54 16.93 -9.78
C ALA A 91 2.29 16.65 -8.92
N VAL A 92 2.46 16.11 -7.72
CA VAL A 92 1.34 15.90 -6.78
C VAL A 92 0.69 17.25 -6.41
N LYS A 93 1.49 18.27 -6.11
CA LYS A 93 0.98 19.63 -5.83
C LYS A 93 0.27 20.25 -7.02
N CYS A 94 0.77 20.02 -8.23
CA CYS A 94 0.08 20.43 -9.45
C CYS A 94 -1.29 19.76 -9.54
N LEU A 95 -1.39 18.45 -9.29
CA LEU A 95 -2.67 17.73 -9.36
C LEU A 95 -3.68 18.23 -8.30
N GLN A 96 -3.20 18.69 -7.15
CA GLN A 96 -3.99 19.37 -6.12
C GLN A 96 -4.46 20.79 -6.54
N GLY A 97 -3.78 21.41 -7.51
CA GLY A 97 -4.13 22.72 -8.05
C GLY A 97 -5.04 22.68 -9.30
N LEU A 98 -5.08 21.56 -10.01
CA LEU A 98 -5.97 21.37 -11.17
C LEU A 98 -7.43 21.18 -10.71
N SER A 99 -8.40 21.70 -11.46
CA SER A 99 -9.83 21.59 -11.13
C SER A 99 -10.34 20.14 -11.20
N ALA A 100 -11.21 19.77 -10.26
CA ALA A 100 -11.88 18.47 -10.26
C ALA A 100 -12.67 18.21 -11.56
N ARG A 101 -12.68 16.96 -12.01
CA ARG A 101 -13.54 16.44 -13.08
C ARG A 101 -14.87 15.92 -12.56
N THR A 102 -14.91 15.47 -11.30
CA THR A 102 -16.14 15.01 -10.66
C THR A 102 -17.14 16.16 -10.59
N PRO A 103 -18.36 16.01 -11.13
CA PRO A 103 -19.38 17.04 -11.04
C PRO A 103 -19.73 17.35 -9.57
N GLU A 104 -20.01 18.61 -9.27
CA GLU A 104 -20.39 19.05 -7.92
C GLU A 104 -21.65 18.32 -7.40
N SER A 105 -22.56 17.92 -8.30
CA SER A 105 -23.74 17.11 -7.97
C SER A 105 -23.41 15.68 -7.51
N VAL A 106 -22.21 15.18 -7.83
CA VAL A 106 -21.73 13.85 -7.41
C VAL A 106 -20.95 13.95 -6.10
N ALA A 107 -20.08 14.94 -5.98
CA ALA A 107 -19.26 15.16 -4.79
C ALA A 107 -18.99 16.65 -4.58
N THR A 108 -19.72 17.28 -3.66
CA THR A 108 -19.52 18.72 -3.36
C THR A 108 -18.14 19.00 -2.76
N GLY A 109 -17.49 17.98 -2.18
CA GLY A 109 -16.13 18.06 -1.65
C GLY A 109 -15.03 17.96 -2.69
N ALA A 110 -15.30 17.54 -3.93
CA ALA A 110 -14.28 17.49 -4.97
C ALA A 110 -13.93 18.92 -5.42
N LYS A 111 -12.71 19.37 -5.13
CA LYS A 111 -12.21 20.71 -5.54
C LYS A 111 -11.02 20.62 -6.48
N SER A 112 -10.28 19.51 -6.46
CA SER A 112 -9.10 19.29 -7.29
C SER A 112 -9.13 17.98 -8.07
N ARG A 113 -8.26 17.86 -9.07
CA ARG A 113 -8.00 16.56 -9.75
C ARG A 113 -7.54 15.50 -8.78
N PHE A 114 -6.78 15.87 -7.76
CA PHE A 114 -6.38 14.97 -6.68
C PHE A 114 -7.60 14.45 -5.90
N ASP A 115 -8.61 15.30 -5.65
CA ASP A 115 -9.84 14.90 -4.97
C ASP A 115 -10.67 13.90 -5.78
N ASP A 116 -10.58 13.89 -7.12
CA ASP A 116 -11.30 12.90 -7.94
C ASP A 116 -10.87 11.45 -7.63
N PHE A 117 -9.57 11.26 -7.33
CA PHE A 117 -9.04 9.96 -6.88
C PHE A 117 -9.56 9.57 -5.50
N ILE A 118 -9.73 10.56 -4.60
CA ILE A 118 -10.31 10.32 -3.27
C ILE A 118 -11.79 9.95 -3.42
N VAL A 119 -12.56 10.65 -4.27
CA VAL A 119 -13.98 10.36 -4.49
C VAL A 119 -14.20 8.93 -4.99
N THR A 120 -13.46 8.50 -6.01
CA THR A 120 -13.65 7.15 -6.55
C THR A 120 -13.33 6.07 -5.51
N HIS A 121 -12.29 6.28 -4.69
CA HIS A 121 -11.95 5.35 -3.63
C HIS A 121 -13.02 5.32 -2.53
N VAL A 122 -13.52 6.48 -2.10
CA VAL A 122 -14.63 6.59 -1.15
C VAL A 122 -15.86 5.83 -1.62
N GLN A 123 -16.25 6.01 -2.88
CA GLN A 123 -17.46 5.40 -3.46
C GLN A 123 -17.35 3.88 -3.62
N GLN A 124 -16.15 3.37 -3.86
CA GLN A 124 -15.91 1.97 -4.18
C GLN A 124 -15.28 1.16 -3.05
N THR A 125 -14.97 1.79 -1.90
CA THR A 125 -14.25 1.15 -0.77
C THR A 125 -14.76 -0.25 -0.40
N LEU A 126 -16.07 -0.49 -0.45
CA LEU A 126 -16.69 -1.77 -0.07
C LEU A 126 -16.66 -2.86 -1.15
N THR A 127 -16.19 -2.54 -2.35
CA THR A 127 -16.09 -3.46 -3.50
C THR A 127 -14.65 -3.61 -4.02
N ILE A 128 -13.69 -2.93 -3.37
CA ILE A 128 -12.27 -2.92 -3.75
C ILE A 128 -11.33 -3.38 -2.63
N HIS A 129 -11.84 -3.68 -1.42
CA HIS A 129 -11.06 -4.20 -0.29
C HIS A 129 -11.67 -5.50 0.20
N PHE A 130 -10.81 -6.48 0.53
CA PHE A 130 -11.23 -7.83 0.89
C PHE A 130 -12.08 -8.47 -0.23
N THR A 131 -11.71 -8.20 -1.48
CA THR A 131 -12.43 -8.60 -2.70
C THR A 131 -11.47 -9.11 -3.75
N GLY A 132 -12.01 -9.79 -4.77
CA GLY A 132 -11.22 -10.27 -5.89
C GLY A 132 -10.69 -9.12 -6.76
N ASN A 133 -11.25 -7.93 -6.57
CA ASN A 133 -10.87 -6.70 -7.24
C ASN A 133 -9.66 -6.01 -6.60
N PHE A 134 -9.27 -6.34 -5.35
CA PHE A 134 -8.33 -5.51 -4.58
C PHE A 134 -7.02 -5.23 -5.32
N GLN A 135 -6.26 -6.27 -5.69
CA GLN A 135 -5.00 -6.10 -6.42
C GLN A 135 -5.19 -5.44 -7.81
N PRO A 136 -6.05 -5.95 -8.71
CA PRO A 136 -6.15 -5.39 -10.05
C PRO A 136 -6.71 -3.95 -10.04
N TRP A 137 -7.66 -3.63 -9.15
CA TRP A 137 -8.19 -2.26 -9.01
C TRP A 137 -7.11 -1.29 -8.51
N HIS A 138 -6.36 -1.65 -7.46
CA HIS A 138 -5.34 -0.75 -6.91
C HIS A 138 -4.13 -0.59 -7.85
N ARG A 139 -3.74 -1.63 -8.59
CA ARG A 139 -2.75 -1.51 -9.68
C ARG A 139 -3.21 -0.49 -10.71
N TRP A 140 -4.45 -0.61 -11.18
CA TRP A 140 -5.01 0.31 -12.15
C TRP A 140 -5.13 1.73 -11.61
N PHE A 141 -5.62 1.90 -10.39
CA PHE A 141 -5.77 3.18 -9.70
C PHE A 141 -4.43 3.93 -9.59
N VAL A 142 -3.37 3.24 -9.17
CA VAL A 142 -2.02 3.80 -9.06
C VAL A 142 -1.43 4.13 -10.43
N TYR A 143 -1.66 3.30 -11.45
CA TYR A 143 -1.20 3.59 -12.81
C TYR A 143 -1.90 4.82 -13.42
N VAL A 144 -3.22 4.94 -13.24
CA VAL A 144 -3.99 6.10 -13.71
C VAL A 144 -3.56 7.36 -12.97
N TYR A 145 -3.27 7.27 -11.66
CA TYR A 145 -2.69 8.37 -10.90
C TYR A 145 -1.32 8.78 -11.45
N GLU A 146 -0.41 7.83 -11.70
CA GLU A 146 0.89 8.09 -12.32
C GLU A 146 0.72 8.82 -13.67
N ARG A 147 -0.20 8.34 -14.52
CA ARG A 147 -0.51 9.01 -15.78
C ARG A 147 -1.04 10.42 -15.59
N ALA A 148 -1.94 10.66 -14.63
CA ALA A 148 -2.40 12.02 -14.34
C ALA A 148 -1.23 12.95 -13.96
N LEU A 149 -0.27 12.47 -13.15
CA LEU A 149 0.94 13.25 -12.84
C LEU A 149 1.78 13.55 -14.09
N ARG A 150 1.96 12.57 -14.97
CA ARG A 150 2.81 12.68 -16.17
C ARG A 150 2.16 13.53 -17.27
N ASP A 151 0.91 13.22 -17.59
CA ASP A 151 0.18 13.78 -18.72
C ASP A 151 -0.39 15.17 -18.41
N GLU A 152 -0.84 15.42 -17.16
CA GLU A 152 -1.49 16.68 -16.76
C GLU A 152 -0.55 17.63 -16.01
N CYS A 153 0.47 17.08 -15.34
CA CYS A 153 1.40 17.84 -14.50
C CYS A 153 2.87 17.75 -14.93
N GLY A 154 3.16 17.09 -16.05
CA GLY A 154 4.47 17.09 -16.67
C GLY A 154 5.54 16.25 -15.96
N TYR A 155 5.17 15.44 -14.96
CA TYR A 155 6.08 14.55 -14.22
C TYR A 155 6.89 13.67 -15.19
N LYS A 156 8.21 13.57 -15.00
CA LYS A 156 9.08 12.79 -15.89
C LYS A 156 9.38 11.40 -15.35
N GLY A 157 9.34 11.24 -14.04
CA GLY A 157 9.52 9.95 -13.37
C GLY A 157 8.28 9.07 -13.43
N TYR A 158 8.36 7.91 -12.78
CA TYR A 158 7.27 6.95 -12.65
C TYR A 158 6.91 6.78 -11.19
N GLN A 159 5.82 6.07 -10.89
CA GLN A 159 5.33 5.91 -9.53
C GLN A 159 6.40 5.27 -8.63
N PRO A 160 6.88 5.97 -7.59
CA PRO A 160 7.76 5.36 -6.60
C PRO A 160 6.97 4.51 -5.61
N TYR A 161 7.67 3.63 -4.89
CA TYR A 161 7.09 2.80 -3.83
C TYR A 161 7.78 3.00 -2.47
N TRP A 162 7.04 2.74 -1.40
CA TRP A 162 7.54 2.73 -0.02
C TRP A 162 7.96 1.31 0.38
N ASP A 163 9.27 1.07 0.48
CA ASP A 163 9.82 -0.19 0.98
C ASP A 163 9.65 -0.28 2.51
N TRP A 164 8.49 -0.75 2.96
CA TRP A 164 8.17 -0.87 4.40
C TRP A 164 9.26 -1.57 5.21
N PRO A 165 9.77 -2.76 4.83
CA PRO A 165 10.71 -3.48 5.68
C PRO A 165 12.05 -2.74 5.83
N LYS A 166 12.49 -2.00 4.80
CA LYS A 166 13.69 -1.14 4.85
C LYS A 166 13.62 -0.05 5.92
N TYR A 167 12.42 0.46 6.22
CA TYR A 167 12.21 1.54 7.20
C TYR A 167 11.37 1.09 8.40
N SER A 168 11.18 -0.22 8.60
CA SER A 168 10.20 -0.76 9.54
C SER A 168 10.42 -0.28 10.98
N SER A 169 11.67 -0.14 11.42
CA SER A 169 12.05 0.28 12.77
C SER A 169 11.95 1.79 13.01
N ALA A 170 11.88 2.60 11.96
CA ALA A 170 11.85 4.06 12.03
C ALA A 170 11.20 4.68 10.77
N PRO A 171 9.92 4.40 10.49
CA PRO A 171 9.26 4.91 9.29
C PRO A 171 9.19 6.44 9.26
N GLN A 172 9.12 7.08 10.43
CA GLN A 172 9.13 8.55 10.57
C GLN A 172 10.42 9.18 10.03
N ASP A 173 11.53 8.44 10.00
CA ASP A 173 12.83 8.92 9.51
C ASP A 173 13.07 8.56 8.04
N SER A 174 12.11 7.88 7.40
CA SER A 174 12.21 7.53 5.99
C SER A 174 12.21 8.79 5.10
N PRO A 175 12.78 8.72 3.88
CA PRO A 175 12.71 9.82 2.91
C PRO A 175 11.29 10.29 2.55
N ILE A 176 10.26 9.51 2.90
CA ILE A 176 8.85 9.86 2.71
C ILE A 176 8.34 10.77 3.84
N PHE A 177 8.77 10.54 5.09
CA PHE A 177 8.17 11.16 6.29
C PHE A 177 9.13 12.03 7.11
N ASN A 178 10.39 12.17 6.69
CA ASN A 178 11.41 12.95 7.41
C ASN A 178 11.17 14.48 7.43
N GLY A 179 10.16 14.97 6.71
CA GLY A 179 9.80 16.40 6.66
C GLY A 179 10.75 17.30 5.89
N ASP A 180 11.73 16.74 5.16
CA ASP A 180 12.61 17.52 4.29
C ASP A 180 11.86 18.08 3.06
N ARG A 181 12.51 18.93 2.28
CA ARG A 181 11.90 19.58 1.09
C ARG A 181 11.57 18.63 -0.07
N TYR A 182 11.97 17.37 0.03
CA TYR A 182 11.80 16.30 -0.96
C TYR A 182 10.93 15.16 -0.43
N SER A 183 10.38 15.29 0.78
CA SER A 183 9.52 14.29 1.40
C SER A 183 8.07 14.46 1.00
N LEU A 184 7.21 13.51 1.39
CA LEU A 184 5.75 13.64 1.30
C LEU A 184 5.16 14.31 2.54
N GLY A 185 5.91 15.22 3.17
CA GLY A 185 5.59 15.86 4.45
C GLY A 185 6.34 15.22 5.62
N GLY A 186 6.14 15.78 6.81
CA GLY A 186 6.64 15.23 8.06
C GLY A 186 5.67 14.28 8.75
N ASN A 187 5.99 13.97 10.01
CA ASN A 187 5.01 13.49 10.97
C ASN A 187 4.09 14.64 11.46
N GLY A 188 3.01 14.30 12.14
CA GLY A 188 2.22 15.27 12.88
C GLY A 188 2.90 15.73 14.16
N ASP A 189 2.56 16.93 14.65
CA ASP A 189 2.95 17.36 15.99
C ASP A 189 2.56 16.29 17.02
N PHE A 190 3.41 16.05 18.02
CA PHE A 190 3.14 15.03 19.03
C PHE A 190 1.90 15.37 19.86
N VAL A 191 0.98 14.41 19.99
CA VAL A 191 -0.21 14.49 20.83
C VAL A 191 -0.31 13.22 21.66
N PRO A 192 -0.29 13.28 23.01
CA PRO A 192 -0.49 12.09 23.83
C PRO A 192 -1.85 11.44 23.59
N HIS A 193 -1.88 10.16 23.23
CA HIS A 193 -3.09 9.37 23.06
C HIS A 193 -2.82 7.86 23.12
N ASP A 194 -3.86 7.06 23.30
CA ASP A 194 -3.76 5.59 23.32
C ASP A 194 -3.81 4.94 21.91
N GLY A 195 -4.04 5.77 20.88
CA GLY A 195 -4.24 5.35 19.49
C GLY A 195 -5.71 5.08 19.17
N PRO A 196 -6.06 4.75 17.92
CA PRO A 196 -7.43 4.43 17.54
C PRO A 196 -7.78 2.97 17.82
N ILE A 197 -9.03 2.72 18.19
CA ILE A 197 -9.61 1.37 18.15
C ILE A 197 -10.04 1.09 16.71
N ALA A 198 -9.59 -0.02 16.14
CA ALA A 198 -10.00 -0.46 14.81
C ALA A 198 -11.51 -0.75 14.78
N LYS A 199 -12.23 -0.06 13.89
CA LYS A 199 -13.69 -0.11 13.78
C LYS A 199 -14.10 -0.66 12.43
N SER A 200 -15.05 -1.58 12.46
CA SER A 200 -15.69 -2.11 11.27
C SER A 200 -16.45 -1.02 10.50
N PRO A 201 -16.33 -0.97 9.16
CA PRO A 201 -17.27 -0.24 8.32
C PRO A 201 -18.61 -1.00 8.28
N ASN A 202 -19.69 -0.38 8.78
CA ASN A 202 -21.06 -0.91 8.68
C ASN A 202 -21.27 -2.34 9.24
N GLY A 203 -20.48 -2.77 10.22
CA GLY A 203 -20.60 -4.11 10.82
C GLY A 203 -19.99 -5.24 9.97
N LEU A 204 -19.28 -4.90 8.89
CA LEU A 204 -18.54 -5.86 8.06
C LEU A 204 -17.35 -6.50 8.81
N PRO A 205 -16.97 -7.73 8.44
CA PRO A 205 -15.78 -8.40 8.98
C PRO A 205 -14.53 -7.54 8.76
N LEU A 206 -13.66 -7.39 9.76
CA LEU A 206 -12.41 -6.63 9.62
C LEU A 206 -11.30 -7.34 10.40
N PRO A 207 -10.11 -7.55 9.82
CA PRO A 207 -8.93 -7.95 10.57
C PRO A 207 -8.60 -6.93 11.66
N GLY A 208 -8.28 -7.40 12.87
CA GLY A 208 -8.00 -6.55 14.01
C GLY A 208 -9.22 -5.81 14.55
N LEU A 209 -10.46 -6.20 14.22
CA LEU A 209 -11.66 -5.56 14.74
C LEU A 209 -11.64 -5.46 16.27
N GLY A 210 -11.79 -4.23 16.80
CA GLY A 210 -11.76 -3.96 18.24
C GLY A 210 -10.35 -3.90 18.85
N MET A 211 -9.30 -4.12 18.05
CA MET A 211 -7.92 -3.94 18.49
C MET A 211 -7.63 -2.46 18.74
N GLN A 212 -7.02 -2.17 19.88
CA GLN A 212 -6.39 -0.88 20.14
C GLN A 212 -5.10 -0.82 19.30
N LEU A 213 -5.09 0.00 18.26
CA LEU A 213 -3.88 0.23 17.48
C LEU A 213 -2.93 1.08 18.33
N PRO A 214 -1.66 0.69 18.46
CA PRO A 214 -0.70 1.42 19.25
C PRO A 214 -0.50 2.83 18.66
N PRO A 215 -0.30 3.85 19.51
CA PRO A 215 0.00 5.18 19.04
C PRO A 215 1.36 5.21 18.34
N GLY A 216 1.48 6.09 17.34
CA GLY A 216 2.74 6.46 16.73
C GLY A 216 3.46 7.54 17.53
N LEU A 217 4.28 8.31 16.81
CA LEU A 217 5.12 9.36 17.38
C LEU A 217 4.59 10.77 17.10
N GLY A 218 3.35 10.88 16.61
CA GLY A 218 2.71 12.13 16.19
C GLY A 218 1.32 12.28 16.81
N GLY A 219 0.30 12.42 15.96
CA GLY A 219 -1.12 12.55 16.32
C GLY A 219 -1.76 13.88 15.91
N GLY A 220 -0.94 14.93 15.79
CA GLY A 220 -1.31 16.29 15.42
C GLY A 220 -1.18 16.61 13.93
N TYR A 221 -1.18 17.90 13.60
CA TYR A 221 -1.07 18.38 12.23
C TYR A 221 0.34 18.18 11.69
N VAL A 222 0.44 17.85 10.40
CA VAL A 222 1.74 17.87 9.71
C VAL A 222 2.20 19.32 9.61
N THR A 223 3.42 19.62 10.08
CA THR A 223 3.96 20.99 10.14
C THR A 223 5.24 21.19 9.32
N THR A 224 5.83 20.12 8.78
CA THR A 224 7.06 20.15 7.99
C THR A 224 6.90 19.50 6.61
N GLY A 225 7.87 19.77 5.74
CA GLY A 225 7.91 19.28 4.37
C GLY A 225 6.90 19.96 3.42
N PRO A 226 6.87 19.54 2.15
CA PRO A 226 6.09 20.19 1.10
C PRO A 226 4.58 20.23 1.33
N PHE A 227 4.05 19.33 2.17
CA PHE A 227 2.62 19.15 2.42
C PHE A 227 2.16 19.63 3.81
N ALA A 228 2.97 20.39 4.56
CA ALA A 228 2.63 20.92 5.89
C ALA A 228 1.31 21.74 5.95
N ASN A 229 0.97 22.41 4.85
CA ASN A 229 -0.26 23.20 4.72
C ASN A 229 -1.31 22.54 3.83
N MET A 230 -1.12 21.26 3.50
CA MET A 230 -2.10 20.52 2.72
C MET A 230 -3.42 20.42 3.48
N THR A 231 -4.50 20.61 2.75
CA THR A 231 -5.86 20.36 3.22
C THR A 231 -6.46 19.23 2.42
N ILE A 232 -7.40 18.53 3.05
CA ILE A 232 -8.26 17.52 2.44
C ILE A 232 -9.69 18.05 2.45
N ASN A 233 -10.43 17.85 1.38
CA ASN A 233 -11.77 18.42 1.20
C ASN A 233 -12.91 17.44 1.44
N LEU A 234 -12.60 16.15 1.57
CA LEU A 234 -13.56 15.04 1.63
C LEU A 234 -13.52 14.33 3.00
N GLY A 235 -14.53 13.51 3.25
CA GLY A 235 -14.67 12.73 4.47
C GLY A 235 -15.01 13.56 5.73
N PRO A 236 -14.84 12.98 6.93
CA PRO A 236 -14.30 11.65 7.20
C PRO A 236 -15.20 10.51 6.69
N ARG A 237 -14.66 9.30 6.66
CA ARG A 237 -15.33 8.06 6.23
C ARG A 237 -15.87 8.18 4.80
N ASN A 238 -17.07 7.68 4.55
CA ASN A 238 -17.69 7.63 3.24
C ASN A 238 -18.32 8.95 2.76
N SER A 239 -18.05 10.08 3.42
CA SER A 239 -18.62 11.37 3.03
C SER A 239 -17.90 11.97 1.82
N VAL A 240 -18.66 12.30 0.78
CA VAL A 240 -18.20 13.06 -0.39
C VAL A 240 -18.56 14.55 -0.32
N ALA A 241 -19.11 15.00 0.81
CA ALA A 241 -19.46 16.39 1.04
C ALA A 241 -18.22 17.24 1.36
N TYR A 242 -18.28 18.53 1.04
CA TYR A 242 -17.19 19.47 1.34
C TYR A 242 -16.94 19.60 2.85
N ASN A 243 -15.73 19.28 3.26
CA ASN A 243 -15.24 19.36 4.64
C ASN A 243 -13.72 19.59 4.66
N SER A 244 -13.31 20.82 4.35
CA SER A 244 -11.89 21.22 4.29
C SER A 244 -11.23 21.26 5.66
N ARG A 245 -10.14 20.49 5.83
CA ARG A 245 -9.32 20.48 7.05
C ARG A 245 -7.87 20.11 6.75
N ARG A 246 -6.95 20.50 7.64
CA ARG A 246 -5.52 20.15 7.52
C ARG A 246 -5.28 18.67 7.79
N ILE A 247 -4.29 18.10 7.12
CA ILE A 247 -3.88 16.72 7.36
C ILE A 247 -3.18 16.53 8.71
N ARG A 248 -3.40 15.37 9.30
CA ARG A 248 -2.75 14.90 10.53
C ARG A 248 -2.07 13.56 10.26
N ARG A 249 -0.95 13.31 10.93
CA ARG A 249 -0.25 12.01 10.89
C ARG A 249 0.20 11.60 12.28
N ASP A 250 0.32 10.30 12.45
CA ASP A 250 0.82 9.65 13.64
C ASP A 250 1.81 8.55 13.24
N VAL A 251 2.87 8.96 12.52
CA VAL A 251 3.84 8.01 11.96
C VAL A 251 4.58 7.30 13.09
N GLY A 252 4.61 5.97 13.07
CA GLY A 252 5.27 5.18 14.11
C GLY A 252 5.66 3.76 13.71
N PRO A 253 6.70 3.18 14.35
CA PRO A 253 7.30 1.92 13.94
C PRO A 253 6.54 0.68 14.41
N THR A 254 5.67 0.79 15.41
CA THR A 254 5.13 -0.39 16.12
C THR A 254 4.41 -1.37 15.20
N LEU A 255 3.62 -0.86 14.25
CA LEU A 255 2.89 -1.69 13.30
C LEU A 255 3.76 -2.19 12.15
N THR A 256 4.69 -1.38 11.64
CA THR A 256 5.60 -1.78 10.56
C THR A 256 6.60 -2.84 11.01
N ILE A 257 7.14 -2.75 12.24
CA ILE A 257 8.00 -3.79 12.82
C ILE A 257 7.27 -5.14 12.86
N ARG A 258 5.98 -5.14 13.21
CA ARG A 258 5.22 -6.37 13.40
C ARG A 258 4.74 -6.99 12.10
N TYR A 259 4.21 -6.18 11.19
CA TYR A 259 3.43 -6.67 10.04
C TYR A 259 4.03 -6.31 8.68
N ALA A 260 5.11 -5.52 8.62
CA ALA A 260 5.69 -5.04 7.36
C ALA A 260 7.22 -5.10 7.37
N ASN A 261 7.78 -6.22 7.85
CA ASN A 261 9.22 -6.53 7.90
C ASN A 261 9.64 -7.52 6.80
N TYR A 262 10.94 -7.86 6.72
CA TYR A 262 11.44 -8.73 5.65
C TYR A 262 10.86 -10.16 5.73
N THR A 263 10.63 -10.68 6.93
CA THR A 263 9.96 -11.96 7.12
C THR A 263 8.56 -11.96 6.50
N THR A 264 7.76 -10.90 6.72
CA THR A 264 6.41 -10.81 6.17
C THR A 264 6.42 -10.74 4.65
N VAL A 265 7.23 -9.86 4.04
CA VAL A 265 7.25 -9.74 2.56
C VAL A 265 7.80 -10.99 1.89
N LEU A 266 8.73 -11.70 2.53
CA LEU A 266 9.22 -13.00 2.04
C LEU A 266 8.15 -14.09 2.13
N ASP A 267 7.38 -14.14 3.23
CA ASP A 267 6.26 -15.07 3.37
C ASP A 267 5.14 -14.80 2.35
N MET A 268 4.89 -13.54 2.01
CA MET A 268 3.98 -13.18 0.90
C MET A 268 4.44 -13.81 -0.42
N LEU A 269 5.72 -13.70 -0.78
CA LEU A 269 6.24 -14.29 -2.02
C LEU A 269 6.16 -15.83 -2.05
N ARG A 270 6.20 -16.46 -0.87
CA ARG A 270 6.12 -17.91 -0.69
C ARG A 270 4.70 -18.48 -0.74
N LYS A 271 3.65 -17.65 -0.64
CA LYS A 271 2.27 -18.15 -0.75
C LYS A 271 2.05 -18.84 -2.09
N SER A 272 1.36 -19.98 -2.07
CA SER A 272 1.22 -20.82 -3.26
C SER A 272 0.10 -20.37 -4.19
N ASN A 273 -0.91 -19.67 -3.65
CA ASN A 273 -2.11 -19.21 -4.33
C ASN A 273 -2.48 -17.79 -3.87
N ILE A 274 -3.35 -17.13 -4.64
CA ILE A 274 -3.74 -15.74 -4.36
C ILE A 274 -4.60 -15.58 -3.10
N ASP A 275 -5.35 -16.61 -2.69
CA ASP A 275 -6.19 -16.53 -1.49
C ASP A 275 -5.30 -16.40 -0.22
N ASP A 276 -4.29 -17.24 -0.08
CA ASP A 276 -3.32 -17.16 1.03
C ASP A 276 -2.48 -15.87 0.96
N PHE A 277 -2.12 -15.42 -0.24
CA PHE A 277 -1.45 -14.13 -0.44
C PHE A 277 -2.31 -12.98 0.08
N ARG A 278 -3.59 -12.95 -0.28
CA ARG A 278 -4.56 -11.94 0.13
C ARG A 278 -4.80 -11.93 1.63
N TYR A 279 -5.00 -13.09 2.25
CA TYR A 279 -5.17 -13.18 3.71
C TYR A 279 -3.96 -12.64 4.46
N LEU A 280 -2.73 -12.93 4.00
CA LEU A 280 -1.54 -12.33 4.61
C LEU A 280 -1.42 -10.82 4.31
N SER A 281 -1.75 -10.41 3.09
CA SER A 281 -1.59 -9.05 2.58
C SER A 281 -2.55 -8.05 3.22
N GLU A 282 -3.86 -8.34 3.18
CA GLU A 282 -4.95 -7.49 3.69
C GLU A 282 -5.33 -7.83 5.13
N GLY A 283 -4.88 -8.97 5.64
CA GLY A 283 -5.19 -9.47 6.97
C GLY A 283 -6.29 -10.54 6.97
N THR A 284 -6.29 -11.33 8.05
CA THR A 284 -7.23 -12.44 8.23
C THR A 284 -8.44 -11.96 9.06
N PRO A 285 -9.69 -12.13 8.58
CA PRO A 285 -10.88 -11.70 9.31
C PRO A 285 -10.91 -12.32 10.70
N TYR A 286 -11.43 -11.56 11.67
CA TYR A 286 -11.59 -12.01 13.06
C TYR A 286 -10.29 -12.42 13.77
N SER A 287 -9.13 -12.09 13.20
CA SER A 287 -7.82 -12.30 13.82
C SER A 287 -7.17 -10.96 14.19
N ILE A 288 -6.08 -11.00 14.94
CA ILE A 288 -5.22 -9.83 15.18
C ILE A 288 -4.21 -9.58 14.05
N GLU A 289 -4.16 -10.47 13.05
CA GLU A 289 -3.21 -10.41 11.94
C GLU A 289 -3.79 -9.53 10.83
N ILE A 290 -3.38 -8.26 10.83
CA ILE A 290 -3.91 -7.21 9.94
C ILE A 290 -3.16 -7.07 8.61
N GLY A 291 -2.04 -7.78 8.45
CA GLY A 291 -1.22 -7.72 7.25
C GLY A 291 -0.51 -6.38 7.01
N PRO A 292 0.43 -6.33 6.04
CA PRO A 292 1.17 -5.11 5.72
C PRO A 292 0.30 -4.01 5.12
N HIS A 293 -0.82 -4.33 4.46
CA HIS A 293 -1.73 -3.32 3.90
C HIS A 293 -2.32 -2.43 4.98
N ILE A 294 -3.06 -3.01 5.93
CA ILE A 294 -3.67 -2.24 7.03
C ILE A 294 -2.57 -1.65 7.91
N ALA A 295 -1.52 -2.41 8.21
CA ALA A 295 -0.45 -1.96 9.10
C ALA A 295 0.28 -0.72 8.55
N ALA A 296 0.52 -0.62 7.24
CA ALA A 296 1.19 0.53 6.66
C ALA A 296 0.28 1.79 6.66
N HIS A 297 -1.02 1.67 6.34
CA HIS A 297 -1.96 2.79 6.51
C HIS A 297 -2.02 3.26 7.97
N ALA A 298 -2.18 2.31 8.90
CA ALA A 298 -2.27 2.60 10.32
C ALA A 298 -0.94 3.12 10.91
N ALA A 299 0.20 2.73 10.35
CA ALA A 299 1.52 3.24 10.75
C ALA A 299 1.77 4.67 10.28
N ILE A 300 1.01 5.20 9.32
CA ILE A 300 0.97 6.62 9.00
C ILE A 300 -0.06 7.32 9.90
N GLY A 301 -1.21 6.67 10.11
CA GLY A 301 -2.22 7.09 11.07
C GLY A 301 -2.86 8.46 10.77
N GLY A 302 -3.43 9.09 11.79
CA GLY A 302 -4.02 10.43 11.65
C GLY A 302 -5.19 10.51 10.68
N ASP A 303 -5.26 11.61 9.93
CA ASP A 303 -6.37 11.97 9.05
C ASP A 303 -5.79 12.66 7.80
N PRO A 304 -5.85 12.01 6.61
CA PRO A 304 -6.77 10.92 6.27
C PRO A 304 -6.15 9.52 6.24
N ALA A 305 -4.83 9.35 6.42
CA ALA A 305 -4.18 8.07 6.14
C ALA A 305 -4.70 6.89 6.99
N GLY A 306 -5.12 7.16 8.23
CA GLY A 306 -5.76 6.17 9.09
C GLY A 306 -7.25 5.89 8.81
N ASP A 307 -7.88 6.59 7.86
CA ASP A 307 -9.29 6.39 7.48
C ASP A 307 -9.37 5.59 6.18
N LEU A 308 -9.93 4.39 6.29
CA LEU A 308 -10.12 3.43 5.18
C LEU A 308 -10.69 4.06 3.91
N PHE A 309 -11.64 4.99 4.00
CA PHE A 309 -12.35 5.49 2.82
C PHE A 309 -11.57 6.59 2.11
N ILE A 310 -10.94 7.48 2.89
CA ILE A 310 -10.28 8.69 2.39
C ILE A 310 -8.75 8.62 2.44
N SER A 311 -8.17 7.45 2.73
CA SER A 311 -6.71 7.27 2.79
C SER A 311 -5.93 7.77 1.57
N PRO A 312 -6.46 7.77 0.31
CA PRO A 312 -5.78 8.40 -0.83
C PRO A 312 -5.59 9.92 -0.69
N GLY A 313 -6.27 10.56 0.27
CA GLY A 313 -6.08 11.95 0.61
C GLY A 313 -4.70 12.24 1.23
N ASP A 314 -3.99 11.22 1.69
CA ASP A 314 -2.59 11.35 2.08
C ASP A 314 -1.69 10.99 0.88
N PRO A 315 -0.77 11.88 0.44
CA PRO A 315 0.11 11.61 -0.70
C PRO A 315 0.95 10.32 -0.59
N ALA A 316 1.20 9.83 0.64
CA ALA A 316 1.94 8.60 0.86
C ALA A 316 1.15 7.32 0.49
N PHE A 317 -0.18 7.42 0.33
CA PHE A 317 -1.03 6.32 -0.16
C PHE A 317 -0.48 5.69 -1.43
N TYR A 318 -0.09 6.52 -2.40
CA TYR A 318 0.35 6.05 -3.72
C TYR A 318 1.71 5.35 -3.66
N THR A 319 2.60 5.77 -2.74
CA THR A 319 3.86 5.04 -2.50
C THR A 319 3.63 3.72 -1.76
N HIS A 320 2.69 3.69 -0.82
CA HIS A 320 2.28 2.47 -0.14
C HIS A 320 1.68 1.47 -1.14
N HIS A 321 0.71 1.88 -1.95
CA HIS A 321 0.10 1.01 -2.95
C HIS A 321 1.03 0.67 -4.12
N GLY A 322 2.04 1.51 -4.40
CA GLY A 322 3.15 1.13 -5.27
C GLY A 322 3.93 -0.09 -4.75
N MET A 323 4.07 -0.24 -3.42
CA MET A 323 4.69 -1.41 -2.81
C MET A 323 3.73 -2.61 -2.73
N MET A 324 2.43 -2.37 -2.54
CA MET A 324 1.41 -3.42 -2.67
C MET A 324 1.45 -4.05 -4.07
N ASP A 325 1.48 -3.22 -5.12
CA ASP A 325 1.60 -3.67 -6.50
C ASP A 325 2.94 -4.37 -6.76
N ARG A 326 4.05 -3.85 -6.21
CA ARG A 326 5.35 -4.52 -6.27
C ARG A 326 5.30 -5.94 -5.73
N MET A 327 4.71 -6.14 -4.55
CA MET A 327 4.63 -7.45 -3.91
C MET A 327 3.79 -8.44 -4.73
N TRP A 328 2.66 -7.98 -5.28
CA TRP A 328 1.84 -8.82 -6.15
C TRP A 328 2.54 -9.15 -7.47
N THR A 329 3.17 -8.15 -8.11
CA THR A 329 3.95 -8.32 -9.35
C THR A 329 5.06 -9.37 -9.17
N LEU A 330 5.83 -9.26 -8.10
CA LEU A 330 6.89 -10.22 -7.78
C LEU A 330 6.32 -11.63 -7.51
N TRP A 331 5.22 -11.72 -6.76
CA TRP A 331 4.56 -12.99 -6.49
C TRP A 331 4.07 -13.68 -7.77
N GLN A 332 3.46 -12.93 -8.70
CA GLN A 332 3.05 -13.42 -10.01
C GLN A 332 4.26 -13.89 -10.84
N ALA A 333 5.37 -13.16 -10.81
CA ALA A 333 6.56 -13.45 -11.61
C ALA A 333 7.34 -14.70 -11.15
N ILE A 334 7.10 -15.20 -9.93
CA ILE A 334 7.71 -16.45 -9.44
C ILE A 334 7.19 -17.66 -10.21
N ASP A 335 5.88 -17.72 -10.47
CA ASP A 335 5.24 -18.79 -11.24
C ASP A 335 4.09 -18.22 -12.11
N PRO A 336 4.42 -17.52 -13.20
CA PRO A 336 3.42 -16.81 -14.00
C PRO A 336 2.40 -17.75 -14.66
N ALA A 337 2.73 -19.03 -14.85
CA ALA A 337 1.84 -20.01 -15.45
C ALA A 337 0.60 -20.30 -14.57
N THR A 338 0.75 -20.22 -13.24
CA THR A 338 -0.34 -20.47 -12.30
C THR A 338 -0.84 -19.20 -11.63
N ARG A 339 0.02 -18.18 -11.47
CA ARG A 339 -0.26 -17.00 -10.63
C ARG A 339 -0.70 -15.76 -11.38
N ARG A 340 -0.37 -15.63 -12.67
CA ARG A 340 -0.65 -14.39 -13.42
C ARG A 340 -2.13 -14.05 -13.38
N ASP A 341 -2.97 -15.01 -13.73
CA ASP A 341 -4.41 -14.81 -13.87
C ASP A 341 -5.22 -15.40 -12.71
N ASP A 342 -4.55 -15.72 -11.58
CA ASP A 342 -5.20 -16.29 -10.40
C ASP A 342 -6.01 -15.22 -9.66
N LEU A 343 -7.34 -15.37 -9.66
CA LEU A 343 -8.28 -14.53 -8.91
C LEU A 343 -8.82 -15.22 -7.65
N GLY A 344 -8.43 -16.46 -7.39
CA GLY A 344 -8.77 -17.20 -6.18
C GLY A 344 -10.17 -17.76 -6.19
N ARG A 345 -10.50 -18.50 -5.13
CA ARG A 345 -11.85 -19.08 -4.89
C ARG A 345 -12.29 -18.92 -3.44
N GLY A 346 -11.51 -18.22 -2.62
CA GLY A 346 -11.80 -17.97 -1.22
C GLY A 346 -12.81 -16.84 -0.99
N GLU A 347 -12.97 -16.44 0.27
CA GLU A 347 -13.90 -15.37 0.67
C GLU A 347 -13.59 -14.03 -0.04
N TYR A 348 -12.31 -13.76 -0.28
CA TYR A 348 -11.85 -12.54 -0.96
C TYR A 348 -11.75 -12.72 -2.48
N SER A 349 -12.31 -13.78 -3.09
CA SER A 349 -12.38 -13.86 -4.56
C SER A 349 -13.61 -13.13 -5.12
N HIS A 350 -14.49 -12.63 -4.26
CA HIS A 350 -15.80 -12.11 -4.63
C HIS A 350 -15.80 -10.58 -4.79
N THR A 351 -16.85 -10.04 -5.42
CA THR A 351 -16.96 -8.59 -5.73
C THR A 351 -17.39 -7.70 -4.56
N THR A 352 -17.80 -8.29 -3.45
CA THR A 352 -18.21 -7.61 -2.21
C THR A 352 -17.24 -7.93 -1.09
N TRP A 353 -17.02 -6.97 -0.20
CA TRP A 353 -16.16 -7.07 0.97
C TRP A 353 -16.36 -8.38 1.74
N ALA A 354 -15.33 -9.23 1.78
CA ALA A 354 -15.35 -10.53 2.44
C ALA A 354 -16.66 -11.31 2.14
N ASN A 355 -17.08 -11.26 0.87
CA ASN A 355 -18.32 -11.86 0.38
C ASN A 355 -19.58 -11.47 1.20
N THR A 356 -19.64 -10.23 1.71
CA THR A 356 -20.71 -9.75 2.58
C THR A 356 -21.35 -8.46 2.00
N PRO A 357 -22.60 -8.52 1.51
CA PRO A 357 -23.41 -9.73 1.30
C PRO A 357 -22.81 -10.64 0.22
N PRO A 358 -23.25 -11.92 0.13
CA PRO A 358 -22.77 -12.82 -0.90
C PRO A 358 -22.91 -12.23 -2.31
N SER A 359 -21.86 -12.34 -3.12
CA SER A 359 -21.84 -11.83 -4.49
C SER A 359 -21.23 -12.83 -5.46
N LYS A 360 -21.03 -12.43 -6.72
CA LYS A 360 -20.34 -13.27 -7.71
C LYS A 360 -18.84 -13.30 -7.41
N GLU A 361 -18.19 -14.39 -7.82
CA GLU A 361 -16.74 -14.42 -7.97
C GLU A 361 -16.30 -13.38 -9.01
N THR A 362 -15.16 -12.76 -8.75
CA THR A 362 -14.52 -11.82 -9.66
C THR A 362 -14.01 -12.58 -10.88
N ASN A 363 -14.19 -12.01 -12.06
CA ASN A 363 -13.77 -12.62 -13.32
C ASN A 363 -12.80 -11.72 -14.08
N LEU A 364 -11.88 -12.32 -14.84
CA LEU A 364 -10.98 -11.59 -15.72
C LEU A 364 -11.72 -10.67 -16.70
N SER A 365 -12.97 -11.02 -17.05
CA SER A 365 -13.79 -10.21 -17.94
C SER A 365 -14.49 -9.02 -17.27
N ASP A 366 -14.47 -8.92 -15.95
CA ASP A 366 -15.08 -7.82 -15.21
C ASP A 366 -14.37 -6.50 -15.51
N ILE A 367 -15.14 -5.40 -15.46
CA ILE A 367 -14.66 -4.05 -15.74
C ILE A 367 -14.37 -3.34 -14.42
N LEU A 368 -13.15 -2.83 -14.30
CA LEU A 368 -12.72 -1.89 -13.27
C LEU A 368 -13.06 -0.49 -13.75
N ASP A 369 -13.86 0.23 -12.97
CA ASP A 369 -14.22 1.62 -13.24
C ASP A 369 -13.58 2.54 -12.20
N LEU A 370 -13.06 3.69 -12.61
CA LEU A 370 -12.49 4.71 -11.73
C LEU A 370 -13.34 6.00 -11.70
N GLY A 371 -14.60 5.92 -12.17
CA GLY A 371 -15.50 7.06 -12.26
C GLY A 371 -14.87 8.24 -13.00
N TYR A 372 -14.76 9.39 -12.31
CA TYR A 372 -14.19 10.62 -12.86
C TYR A 372 -12.67 10.75 -12.64
N ALA A 373 -12.03 9.79 -11.94
CA ALA A 373 -10.59 9.81 -11.73
C ALA A 373 -9.84 9.39 -13.01
N GLY A 374 -10.36 8.42 -13.76
CA GLY A 374 -9.80 7.99 -15.04
C GLY A 374 -10.65 6.95 -15.78
N GLU A 375 -10.06 6.35 -16.80
CA GLU A 375 -10.75 5.43 -17.71
C GLU A 375 -10.99 4.04 -17.10
N SER A 376 -12.03 3.36 -17.58
CA SER A 376 -12.35 1.98 -17.17
C SER A 376 -11.50 0.98 -17.95
N ILE A 377 -11.21 -0.19 -17.36
CA ILE A 377 -10.41 -1.25 -17.98
C ILE A 377 -10.89 -2.64 -17.56
N GLN A 378 -10.66 -3.66 -18.38
CA GLN A 378 -10.96 -5.05 -18.00
C GLN A 378 -9.89 -5.61 -17.06
N ILE A 379 -10.28 -6.46 -16.10
CA ILE A 379 -9.34 -7.08 -15.16
C ILE A 379 -8.22 -7.83 -15.90
N ALA A 380 -8.54 -8.56 -16.97
CA ALA A 380 -7.58 -9.27 -17.81
C ALA A 380 -6.41 -8.37 -18.29
N ASP A 381 -6.69 -7.12 -18.61
CA ASP A 381 -5.71 -6.18 -19.17
C ASP A 381 -4.79 -5.57 -18.10
N VAL A 382 -5.06 -5.82 -16.81
CA VAL A 382 -4.23 -5.34 -15.70
C VAL A 382 -3.48 -6.44 -14.94
N MET A 383 -3.67 -7.70 -15.32
CA MET A 383 -3.02 -8.83 -14.63
C MET A 383 -1.50 -8.88 -14.84
N ASP A 384 -0.98 -8.24 -15.89
CA ASP A 384 0.43 -8.28 -16.26
C ASP A 384 1.03 -6.89 -16.50
N THR A 385 1.98 -6.47 -15.66
CA THR A 385 2.65 -5.16 -15.75
C THR A 385 3.51 -4.98 -17.01
N LEU A 386 3.69 -6.05 -17.80
CA LEU A 386 4.45 -6.07 -19.05
C LEU A 386 3.55 -6.21 -20.29
N SER A 387 2.24 -6.01 -20.17
CA SER A 387 1.31 -6.04 -21.30
C SER A 387 0.16 -5.05 -21.16
N GLY A 388 -0.77 -5.06 -22.12
CA GLY A 388 -1.90 -4.15 -22.14
C GLY A 388 -1.44 -2.67 -22.20
N PRO A 389 -1.91 -1.80 -21.28
CA PRO A 389 -1.45 -0.42 -21.18
C PRO A 389 -0.10 -0.28 -20.46
N PHE A 390 0.42 -1.37 -19.88
CA PHE A 390 1.61 -1.33 -19.05
C PHE A 390 2.88 -1.70 -19.80
N CYS A 391 3.97 -1.11 -19.35
CA CYS A 391 5.32 -1.58 -19.65
C CYS A 391 6.26 -1.19 -18.52
N TYR A 392 6.02 -1.77 -17.33
CA TYR A 392 6.83 -1.52 -16.16
C TYR A 392 7.09 -2.78 -15.33
N PHE A 393 8.16 -2.74 -14.55
CA PHE A 393 8.49 -3.70 -13.51
C PHE A 393 9.06 -2.96 -12.30
N TYR A 394 9.53 -3.69 -11.29
CA TYR A 394 10.06 -3.12 -10.05
C TYR A 394 11.52 -3.45 -9.83
N LEU A 395 12.27 -2.47 -9.29
CA LEU A 395 13.62 -2.67 -8.78
C LEU A 395 13.65 -3.27 -7.36
#